data_AF-A0A1F3BGJ2-F1
#
_entry.id   AF-A0A1F3BGJ2-F1
#
_cell.length_a   1.000
_cell.length_b   1.000
_cell.length_c   1.000
_cell.angle_alpha   90.00
_cell.angle_beta   90.00
_cell.angle_gamma   90.00
#
_symmetry.space_group_name_H-M   'P 1'
#
loop_
_entity.id
_entity.type
_entity.pdbx_description
1 polymer ?
#
loop_
_entity_poly.entity_id
_entity_poly.type
_entity_poly.pdbx_seq_one_letter_code
_entity_poly.pdbx_strand_id
1 'polypeptide(L)'
;MDYTQSLEYLDGLLKFGIKFGLERITALCEEFGNPHKQLRALHVGGTNGKGSTAVFIASILREAGYIVGIYLSPYVHDVRERIQIDNQMIAKEQFADLATEIEPVAHRISRTELGPVTEFEVKTLMAYLYMARRNVDFAVLEVGMGGRFDATNIVEPLVAVITNVGLDHTERLGDTIEKIAFEKAGIVKTGGVLVTAVDREEAWRVILKRCREEGAEVWRLVGSHARRPDSPSADVQLRFTDKGSSFSLHGGEVHMMGVSPGMKGRFQNINAAAAAAAVLAMEKYEVRISPQAMFTGVANAYIPGRLELIRDKPKLVIDGAHNPDAARALASAVADNFNYDNLILVIGMLDNHSPDGVLAALGPMADRIVATQSTWMKALPATEIAA
;
A
#
# COMPACT_ATOMS: atom_id res chain seq x y z
N MET A 1 13.94 -23.39 -12.38
CA MET A 1 13.54 -23.72 -11.00
C MET A 1 12.08 -24.14 -11.02
N ASP A 2 11.66 -25.09 -10.19
CA ASP A 2 10.24 -25.25 -9.87
C ASP A 2 9.75 -24.18 -8.88
N TYR A 3 8.47 -24.21 -8.51
CA TYR A 3 7.90 -23.21 -7.59
C TYR A 3 8.58 -23.22 -6.22
N THR A 4 8.83 -24.38 -5.63
CA THR A 4 9.46 -24.48 -4.30
C THR A 4 10.89 -23.96 -4.35
N GLN A 5 11.67 -24.37 -5.36
CA GLN A 5 13.03 -23.87 -5.59
C GLN A 5 13.07 -22.36 -5.81
N SER A 6 12.06 -21.79 -6.49
CA SER A 6 11.97 -20.35 -6.68
C SER A 6 11.73 -19.58 -5.36
N LEU A 7 11.00 -20.18 -4.41
CA LEU A 7 10.84 -19.61 -3.07
C LEU A 7 12.16 -19.67 -2.30
N GLU A 8 12.85 -20.81 -2.33
CA GLU A 8 14.16 -20.97 -1.66
C GLU A 8 15.20 -19.97 -2.20
N TYR A 9 15.20 -19.73 -3.51
CA TYR A 9 16.03 -18.71 -4.13
C TYR A 9 15.72 -17.31 -3.58
N LEU A 10 14.44 -16.90 -3.57
CA LEU A 10 14.02 -15.59 -3.09
C LEU A 10 14.28 -15.42 -1.58
N ASP A 11 14.00 -16.44 -0.78
CA ASP A 11 14.30 -16.45 0.66
C ASP A 11 15.82 -16.33 0.91
N GLY A 12 16.63 -16.96 0.05
CA GLY A 12 18.10 -16.82 0.07
C GLY A 12 18.59 -15.38 -0.13
N LEU A 13 17.79 -14.50 -0.73
CA LEU A 13 18.10 -13.07 -0.91
C LEU A 13 17.76 -12.23 0.33
N LEU A 14 16.95 -12.73 1.27
CA LEU A 14 16.56 -12.00 2.50
C LEU A 14 17.78 -11.61 3.35
N LYS A 15 18.87 -12.39 3.28
CA LYS A 15 20.14 -12.13 3.98
C LYS A 15 20.78 -10.79 3.61
N PHE A 16 20.48 -10.24 2.42
CA PHE A 16 21.01 -8.95 1.99
C PHE A 16 20.26 -7.77 2.61
N GLY A 17 19.09 -8.03 3.20
CA GLY A 17 18.24 -7.04 3.82
C GLY A 17 17.79 -5.97 2.82
N ILE A 18 17.62 -4.76 3.33
CA ILE A 18 17.18 -3.62 2.53
C ILE A 18 18.40 -2.80 2.15
N LYS A 19 18.50 -2.47 0.86
CA LYS A 19 19.52 -1.61 0.28
C LYS A 19 18.83 -0.46 -0.42
N PHE A 20 19.16 0.77 -0.03
CA PHE A 20 18.68 1.95 -0.74
C PHE A 20 19.39 2.12 -2.08
N GLY A 21 18.77 2.87 -2.98
CA GLY A 21 19.25 3.14 -4.33
C GLY A 21 18.35 2.53 -5.39
N LEU A 22 18.27 3.21 -6.54
CA LEU A 22 17.48 2.77 -7.69
C LEU A 22 18.35 2.10 -8.76
N GLU A 23 19.68 2.12 -8.59
CA GLU A 23 20.66 1.72 -9.61
C GLU A 23 20.55 0.23 -9.93
N ARG A 24 20.37 -0.62 -8.90
CA ARG A 24 20.22 -2.08 -9.07
C ARG A 24 18.94 -2.44 -9.81
N ILE A 25 17.79 -1.90 -9.40
CA ILE A 25 16.51 -2.18 -10.07
C ILE A 25 16.47 -1.60 -11.49
N THR A 26 17.14 -0.46 -11.71
CA THR A 26 17.28 0.13 -13.05
C THR A 26 18.11 -0.79 -13.95
N ALA A 27 19.30 -1.21 -13.49
CA ALA A 27 20.16 -2.14 -14.23
C ALA A 27 19.45 -3.48 -14.52
N LEU A 28 18.70 -4.00 -13.54
CA LEU A 28 17.84 -5.15 -13.75
C LEU A 28 16.83 -4.90 -14.86
N CYS A 29 16.05 -3.83 -14.80
CA CYS A 29 15.04 -3.55 -15.81
C CYS A 29 15.61 -3.33 -17.21
N GLU A 30 16.79 -2.73 -17.34
CA GLU A 30 17.46 -2.49 -18.62
C GLU A 30 17.76 -3.81 -19.35
N GLU A 31 18.23 -4.82 -18.63
CA GLU A 31 18.50 -6.17 -19.16
C GLU A 31 17.24 -6.88 -19.67
N PHE A 32 16.07 -6.47 -19.20
CA PHE A 32 14.77 -7.02 -19.59
C PHE A 32 13.97 -6.10 -20.51
N GLY A 33 14.63 -5.14 -21.18
CA GLY A 33 13.96 -4.25 -22.14
C GLY A 33 13.04 -3.21 -21.50
N ASN A 34 13.33 -2.82 -20.25
CA ASN A 34 12.61 -1.80 -19.48
C ASN A 34 11.09 -2.03 -19.39
N PRO A 35 10.63 -3.17 -18.82
CA PRO A 35 9.20 -3.51 -18.79
C PRO A 35 8.36 -2.47 -18.02
N HIS A 36 8.95 -1.83 -17.00
CA HIS A 36 8.30 -0.77 -16.23
C HIS A 36 7.87 0.45 -17.07
N LYS A 37 8.54 0.72 -18.21
CA LYS A 37 8.19 1.83 -19.11
C LYS A 37 6.96 1.55 -19.97
N GLN A 38 6.52 0.30 -20.06
CA GLN A 38 5.33 -0.12 -20.82
C GLN A 38 4.05 0.00 -19.98
N LEU A 39 4.18 0.24 -18.67
CA LEU A 39 3.06 0.23 -17.73
C LEU A 39 2.48 1.62 -17.56
N ARG A 40 1.16 1.74 -17.70
CA ARG A 40 0.40 2.91 -17.26
C ARG A 40 0.14 2.78 -15.77
N ALA A 41 1.06 3.29 -14.95
CA ALA A 41 1.08 3.01 -13.53
C ALA A 41 0.28 4.02 -12.68
N LEU A 42 -0.34 3.55 -11.60
CA LEU A 42 -0.67 4.34 -10.41
C LEU A 42 0.24 3.88 -9.27
N HIS A 43 0.85 4.83 -8.56
CA HIS A 43 1.91 4.52 -7.59
C HIS A 43 1.51 4.97 -6.18
N VAL A 44 1.39 4.02 -5.24
CA VAL A 44 0.73 4.23 -3.95
C VAL A 44 1.74 4.09 -2.80
N GLY A 45 2.07 5.22 -2.19
CA GLY A 45 2.91 5.34 -0.99
C GLY A 45 2.12 5.83 0.23
N GLY A 46 2.80 5.88 1.38
CA GLY A 46 2.19 6.24 2.67
C GLY A 46 2.74 5.44 3.84
N THR A 47 2.36 5.79 5.07
CA THR A 47 2.69 4.96 6.25
C THR A 47 1.69 3.81 6.34
N ASN A 48 0.41 4.11 6.57
CA ASN A 48 -0.67 3.13 6.67
C ASN A 48 -1.64 3.24 5.48
N GLY A 49 -2.36 2.16 5.15
CA GLY A 49 -3.44 2.19 4.16
C GLY A 49 -3.02 2.09 2.69
N LYS A 50 -1.72 2.00 2.39
CA LYS A 50 -1.17 1.85 1.03
C LYS A 50 -1.83 0.70 0.25
N GLY A 51 -1.69 -0.53 0.73
CA GLY A 51 -2.31 -1.71 0.11
C GLY A 51 -3.85 -1.61 0.00
N SER A 52 -4.53 -1.06 1.02
CA SER A 52 -5.99 -0.83 0.93
C SER A 52 -6.35 0.14 -0.20
N THR A 53 -5.64 1.26 -0.31
CA THR A 53 -5.85 2.25 -1.39
C THR A 53 -5.51 1.66 -2.75
N ALA A 54 -4.42 0.89 -2.87
CA ALA A 54 -4.08 0.18 -4.10
C ALA A 54 -5.19 -0.80 -4.54
N VAL A 55 -5.73 -1.58 -3.61
CA VAL A 55 -6.85 -2.50 -3.87
C VAL A 55 -8.13 -1.76 -4.25
N PHE A 56 -8.45 -0.63 -3.61
CA PHE A 56 -9.59 0.19 -4.03
C PHE A 56 -9.42 0.72 -5.46
N ILE A 57 -8.25 1.25 -5.81
CA ILE A 57 -7.94 1.71 -7.17
C ILE A 57 -8.13 0.57 -8.17
N ALA A 58 -7.53 -0.60 -7.90
CA ALA A 58 -7.61 -1.74 -8.79
C ALA A 58 -9.05 -2.25 -8.95
N SER A 59 -9.81 -2.28 -7.86
CA SER A 59 -11.22 -2.67 -7.88
C SER A 59 -12.06 -1.73 -8.74
N ILE A 60 -11.90 -0.40 -8.57
CA ILE A 60 -12.61 0.61 -9.37
C ILE A 60 -12.28 0.48 -10.87
N LEU A 61 -10.99 0.35 -11.21
CA LEU A 61 -10.57 0.24 -12.62
C LEU A 61 -11.08 -1.04 -13.27
N ARG A 62 -11.10 -2.16 -12.53
CA ARG A 62 -11.65 -3.42 -13.03
C ARG A 62 -13.16 -3.37 -13.22
N GLU A 63 -13.91 -2.75 -12.30
CA GLU A 63 -15.36 -2.52 -12.48
C GLU A 63 -15.66 -1.60 -13.67
N ALA A 64 -14.68 -0.80 -14.11
CA ALA A 64 -14.75 -0.02 -15.34
C ALA A 64 -14.41 -0.82 -16.61
N GLY A 65 -14.05 -2.10 -16.48
CA GLY A 65 -13.77 -3.00 -17.58
C GLY A 65 -12.30 -3.09 -18.02
N TYR A 66 -11.37 -2.48 -17.27
CA TYR A 66 -9.94 -2.57 -17.57
C TYR A 66 -9.30 -3.85 -17.01
N ILE A 67 -8.26 -4.32 -17.69
CA ILE A 67 -7.35 -5.37 -17.19
C ILE A 67 -6.34 -4.70 -16.25
N VAL A 68 -6.38 -5.06 -14.97
CA VAL A 68 -5.58 -4.36 -13.96
C VAL A 68 -4.58 -5.29 -13.30
N GLY A 69 -3.31 -4.93 -13.40
CA GLY A 69 -2.24 -5.52 -12.59
C GLY A 69 -2.11 -4.82 -11.25
N ILE A 70 -1.89 -5.57 -10.16
CA ILE A 70 -1.60 -5.01 -8.84
C ILE A 70 -0.35 -5.65 -8.24
N TYR A 71 0.53 -4.80 -7.68
CA TYR A 71 1.71 -5.20 -6.93
C TYR A 71 1.59 -4.74 -5.47
N LEU A 72 1.54 -5.68 -4.53
CA LEU A 72 1.30 -5.43 -3.09
C LEU A 72 2.47 -5.87 -2.21
N SER A 73 2.55 -5.29 -1.00
CA SER A 73 3.49 -5.73 0.02
C SER A 73 3.07 -5.36 1.45
N PRO A 74 3.28 -6.26 2.44
CA PRO A 74 3.66 -7.67 2.32
C PRO A 74 2.49 -8.54 1.82
N TYR A 75 2.65 -9.87 1.87
CA TYR A 75 1.56 -10.85 1.68
C TYR A 75 1.09 -11.40 3.03
N VAL A 76 -0.10 -12.02 3.06
CA VAL A 76 -0.70 -12.60 4.27
C VAL A 76 -0.50 -14.11 4.34
N HIS A 77 -0.83 -14.85 3.27
CA HIS A 77 -0.75 -16.31 3.25
C HIS A 77 0.18 -16.86 2.17
N ASP A 78 0.10 -16.31 0.95
CA ASP A 78 0.83 -16.78 -0.22
C ASP A 78 1.60 -15.61 -0.86
N VAL A 79 2.90 -15.79 -1.13
CA VAL A 79 3.75 -14.75 -1.74
C VAL A 79 3.20 -14.25 -3.09
N ARG A 80 2.41 -15.09 -3.79
CA ARG A 80 1.78 -14.74 -5.06
C ARG A 80 0.68 -13.69 -4.90
N GLU A 81 0.17 -13.46 -3.68
CA GLU A 81 -0.72 -12.33 -3.37
C GLU A 81 -0.09 -10.99 -3.74
N ARG A 82 1.25 -10.92 -3.76
CA ARG A 82 1.96 -9.71 -4.15
C ARG A 82 1.80 -9.38 -5.62
N ILE A 83 1.52 -10.33 -6.52
CA ILE A 83 1.46 -10.10 -7.97
C ILE A 83 0.15 -10.69 -8.49
N GLN A 84 -0.81 -9.82 -8.82
CA GLN A 84 -2.12 -10.25 -9.32
C GLN A 84 -2.52 -9.49 -10.58
N ILE A 85 -3.34 -10.12 -11.42
CA ILE A 85 -4.08 -9.48 -12.51
C ILE A 85 -5.56 -9.85 -12.34
N ASP A 86 -6.45 -8.85 -12.29
CA ASP A 86 -7.89 -9.02 -12.09
C ASP A 86 -8.27 -9.88 -10.87
N ASN A 87 -7.58 -9.67 -9.76
CA ASN A 87 -7.64 -10.45 -8.51
C ASN A 87 -7.24 -11.93 -8.64
N GLN A 88 -6.61 -12.32 -9.74
CA GLN A 88 -6.00 -13.65 -9.88
C GLN A 88 -4.51 -13.53 -9.59
N MET A 89 -4.06 -14.21 -8.53
CA MET A 89 -2.64 -14.37 -8.23
C MET A 89 -1.93 -14.99 -9.44
N ILE A 90 -0.69 -14.56 -9.69
CA ILE A 90 0.19 -15.23 -10.66
C ILE A 90 0.22 -16.75 -10.41
N ALA A 91 0.20 -17.55 -11.49
CA ALA A 91 0.29 -19.00 -11.37
C ALA A 91 1.65 -19.42 -10.81
N LYS A 92 1.73 -20.55 -10.11
CA LYS A 92 2.99 -21.03 -9.50
C LYS A 92 4.07 -21.25 -10.56
N GLU A 93 3.67 -21.77 -11.71
CA GLU A 93 4.53 -22.05 -12.85
C GLU A 93 5.08 -20.74 -13.42
N GLN A 94 4.22 -19.75 -13.66
CA GLN A 94 4.63 -18.43 -14.16
C GLN A 94 5.52 -17.68 -13.17
N PHE A 95 5.27 -17.83 -11.87
CA PHE A 95 6.13 -17.27 -10.82
C PHE A 95 7.53 -17.90 -10.86
N ALA A 96 7.60 -19.23 -10.97
CA ALA A 96 8.85 -19.97 -11.06
C ALA A 96 9.63 -19.66 -12.35
N ASP A 97 8.93 -19.51 -13.47
CA ASP A 97 9.50 -19.15 -14.77
C ASP A 97 10.18 -17.78 -14.69
N LEU A 98 9.49 -16.77 -14.14
CA LEU A 98 10.05 -15.42 -13.97
C LEU A 98 11.26 -15.42 -13.04
N ALA A 99 11.19 -16.13 -11.90
CA ALA A 99 12.33 -16.25 -11.00
C ALA A 99 13.53 -16.92 -11.69
N THR A 100 13.29 -17.96 -12.48
CA THR A 100 14.33 -18.67 -13.26
C THR A 100 14.98 -17.78 -14.30
N GLU A 101 14.18 -16.93 -14.95
CA GLU A 101 14.67 -15.99 -15.95
C GLU A 101 15.54 -14.88 -15.32
N ILE A 102 15.12 -14.36 -14.16
CA ILE A 102 15.78 -13.22 -13.49
C ILE A 102 17.04 -13.63 -12.75
N GLU A 103 17.07 -14.81 -12.14
CA GLU A 103 18.17 -15.30 -11.29
C GLU A 103 19.58 -15.07 -11.89
N PRO A 104 19.91 -15.52 -13.12
CA PRO A 104 21.25 -15.36 -13.68
C PRO A 104 21.64 -13.89 -13.88
N VAL A 105 20.69 -13.03 -14.23
CA VAL A 105 20.91 -11.58 -14.40
C VAL A 105 21.15 -10.92 -13.05
N ALA A 106 20.31 -11.23 -12.05
CA ALA A 106 20.49 -10.74 -10.68
C ALA A 106 21.84 -11.17 -10.10
N HIS A 107 22.27 -12.40 -10.35
CA HIS A 107 23.59 -12.88 -9.95
C HIS A 107 24.75 -12.13 -10.61
N ARG A 108 24.63 -11.81 -11.90
CA ARG A 108 25.64 -11.04 -12.63
C ARG A 108 25.72 -9.60 -12.10
N ILE A 109 24.59 -8.92 -11.94
CA ILE A 109 24.53 -7.56 -11.37
C ILE A 109 25.10 -7.55 -9.94
N SER A 110 24.80 -8.58 -9.14
CA SER A 110 25.29 -8.71 -7.77
C SER A 110 26.82 -8.80 -7.64
N ARG A 111 27.54 -9.10 -8.74
CA ARG A 111 29.00 -9.16 -8.79
C ARG A 111 29.65 -7.87 -9.29
N THR A 112 28.85 -6.86 -9.63
CA THR A 112 29.32 -5.52 -10.00
C THR A 112 29.49 -4.64 -8.76
N GLU A 113 29.95 -3.40 -8.97
CA GLU A 113 30.03 -2.37 -7.92
C GLU A 113 28.67 -1.97 -7.32
N LEU A 114 27.55 -2.31 -7.97
CA LEU A 114 26.20 -2.07 -7.46
C LEU A 114 25.87 -2.92 -6.22
N GLY A 115 26.64 -3.98 -5.99
CA GLY A 115 26.45 -4.90 -4.87
C GLY A 115 25.23 -5.82 -5.05
N PRO A 116 24.88 -6.60 -4.02
CA PRO A 116 23.87 -7.65 -4.12
C PRO A 116 22.48 -7.10 -4.42
N VAL A 117 21.80 -7.72 -5.38
CA VAL A 117 20.38 -7.51 -5.64
C VAL A 117 19.56 -8.05 -4.48
N THR A 118 18.55 -7.28 -4.06
CA THR A 118 17.64 -7.64 -2.97
C THR A 118 16.44 -8.45 -3.46
N GLU A 119 15.85 -9.22 -2.55
CA GLU A 119 14.60 -9.94 -2.79
C GLU A 119 13.48 -9.02 -3.32
N PHE A 120 13.34 -7.83 -2.73
CA PHE A 120 12.31 -6.88 -3.11
C PHE A 120 12.52 -6.35 -4.54
N GLU A 121 13.75 -6.10 -4.97
CA GLU A 121 14.07 -5.70 -6.34
C GLU A 121 13.73 -6.81 -7.34
N VAL A 122 14.07 -8.07 -7.06
CA VAL A 122 13.68 -9.22 -7.90
C VAL A 122 12.17 -9.33 -8.04
N LYS A 123 11.43 -9.34 -6.91
CA LYS A 123 9.97 -9.45 -6.92
C LYS A 123 9.30 -8.26 -7.63
N THR A 124 9.90 -7.08 -7.56
CA THR A 124 9.42 -5.89 -8.28
C THR A 124 9.60 -6.05 -9.79
N LEU A 125 10.76 -6.54 -10.24
CA LEU A 125 10.97 -6.86 -11.66
C LEU A 125 10.02 -7.98 -12.14
N MET A 126 9.76 -9.01 -11.33
CA MET A 126 8.78 -10.05 -11.66
C MET A 126 7.40 -9.45 -11.90
N ALA A 127 6.96 -8.51 -11.05
CA ALA A 127 5.69 -7.83 -11.22
C ALA A 127 5.63 -7.04 -12.53
N TYR A 128 6.68 -6.28 -12.84
CA TYR A 128 6.77 -5.53 -14.10
C TYR A 128 6.72 -6.43 -15.33
N LEU A 129 7.53 -7.49 -15.35
CA LEU A 129 7.56 -8.45 -16.45
C LEU A 129 6.20 -9.13 -16.63
N TYR A 130 5.58 -9.58 -15.55
CA TYR A 130 4.27 -10.24 -15.60
C TYR A 130 3.20 -9.31 -16.16
N MET A 131 3.10 -8.08 -15.65
CA MET A 131 2.10 -7.11 -16.09
C MET A 131 2.33 -6.65 -17.54
N ALA A 132 3.58 -6.37 -17.93
CA ALA A 132 3.92 -5.97 -19.29
C ALA A 132 3.62 -7.08 -20.30
N ARG A 133 4.03 -8.33 -20.02
CA ARG A 133 3.77 -9.49 -20.91
C ARG A 133 2.29 -9.81 -21.05
N ARG A 134 1.48 -9.46 -20.05
CA ARG A 134 0.02 -9.65 -20.06
C ARG A 134 -0.74 -8.46 -20.63
N ASN A 135 -0.05 -7.40 -21.06
CA ASN A 135 -0.63 -6.18 -21.62
C ASN A 135 -1.76 -5.62 -20.75
N VAL A 136 -1.52 -5.46 -19.45
CA VAL A 136 -2.49 -4.82 -18.56
C VAL A 136 -2.73 -3.39 -19.00
N ASP A 137 -3.97 -2.91 -18.88
CA ASP A 137 -4.32 -1.52 -19.19
C ASP A 137 -3.72 -0.56 -18.16
N PHE A 138 -3.71 -0.98 -16.89
CA PHE A 138 -3.14 -0.23 -15.77
C PHE A 138 -2.41 -1.13 -14.79
N ALA A 139 -1.35 -0.61 -14.20
CA ALA A 139 -0.61 -1.24 -13.11
C ALA A 139 -0.76 -0.41 -11.83
N VAL A 140 -1.24 -1.00 -10.74
CA VAL A 140 -1.32 -0.35 -9.43
C VAL A 140 -0.20 -0.89 -8.55
N LEU A 141 0.75 -0.02 -8.20
CA LEU A 141 2.00 -0.40 -7.56
C LEU A 141 2.05 0.16 -6.13
N GLU A 142 2.07 -0.72 -5.14
CA GLU A 142 2.33 -0.33 -3.76
C GLU A 142 3.83 -0.14 -3.51
N VAL A 143 4.20 1.00 -2.93
CA VAL A 143 5.56 1.26 -2.42
C VAL A 143 5.83 0.32 -1.25
N GLY A 144 6.97 -0.36 -1.27
CA GLY A 144 7.40 -1.21 -0.16
C GLY A 144 7.73 -0.39 1.09
N MET A 145 8.68 0.53 0.97
CA MET A 145 9.12 1.38 2.08
C MET A 145 9.60 2.76 1.61
N GLY A 146 9.23 3.80 2.36
CA GLY A 146 9.62 5.17 2.03
C GLY A 146 8.93 5.63 0.75
N GLY A 147 9.67 5.67 -0.35
CA GLY A 147 9.22 6.10 -1.67
C GLY A 147 10.38 6.43 -2.59
N ARG A 148 11.17 7.44 -2.23
CA ARG A 148 12.28 7.99 -3.03
C ARG A 148 13.23 6.94 -3.59
N PHE A 149 13.65 5.99 -2.75
CA PHE A 149 14.59 4.93 -3.10
C PHE A 149 13.96 3.54 -3.06
N ASP A 150 12.63 3.45 -3.15
CA ASP A 150 11.93 2.18 -3.24
C ASP A 150 12.09 1.61 -4.66
N ALA A 151 12.25 0.29 -4.79
CA ALA A 151 12.44 -0.35 -6.10
C ALA A 151 11.29 -0.08 -7.08
N THR A 152 10.09 0.24 -6.56
CA THR A 152 8.94 0.60 -7.39
C THR A 152 9.06 2.00 -8.02
N ASN A 153 9.93 2.88 -7.53
CA ASN A 153 9.99 4.30 -7.91
C ASN A 153 10.68 4.61 -9.26
N ILE A 154 11.03 3.59 -10.04
CA ILE A 154 11.54 3.76 -11.40
C ILE A 154 10.43 3.97 -12.45
N VAL A 155 9.16 3.84 -12.05
CA VAL A 155 8.02 4.15 -12.92
C VAL A 155 7.78 5.65 -13.03
N GLU A 156 7.14 6.05 -14.12
CA GLU A 156 6.55 7.39 -14.31
C GLU A 156 5.02 7.22 -14.27
N PRO A 157 4.39 7.32 -13.08
CA PRO A 157 2.98 7.01 -12.94
C PRO A 157 2.09 8.13 -13.50
N LEU A 158 0.89 7.76 -13.95
CA LEU A 158 -0.17 8.72 -14.26
C LEU A 158 -0.54 9.52 -13.01
N VAL A 159 -0.72 8.80 -11.89
CA VAL A 159 -1.10 9.39 -10.61
C VAL A 159 -0.30 8.72 -9.50
N ALA A 160 0.38 9.54 -8.69
CA ALA A 160 0.95 9.11 -7.43
C ALA A 160 -0.04 9.36 -6.29
N VAL A 161 0.00 8.52 -5.26
CA VAL A 161 -0.84 8.66 -4.07
C VAL A 161 0.01 8.57 -2.82
N ILE A 162 -0.13 9.54 -1.90
CA ILE A 162 0.44 9.46 -0.55
C ILE A 162 -0.73 9.42 0.44
N THR A 163 -1.03 8.24 1.00
CA THR A 163 -2.19 8.04 1.88
C THR A 163 -2.10 8.89 3.15
N ASN A 164 -1.08 8.68 3.96
CA ASN A 164 -0.79 9.43 5.18
C ASN A 164 0.71 9.38 5.50
N VAL A 165 1.12 10.21 6.46
CA VAL A 165 2.48 10.19 7.02
C VAL A 165 2.38 10.07 8.54
N GLY A 166 2.98 9.02 9.08
CA GLY A 166 3.14 8.77 10.51
C GLY A 166 4.54 8.21 10.79
N LEU A 167 4.91 8.16 12.07
CA LEU A 167 6.19 7.59 12.51
C LEU A 167 6.16 6.07 12.27
N ASP A 168 7.04 5.61 11.38
CA ASP A 168 7.22 4.22 11.01
C ASP A 168 8.58 4.06 10.34
N HIS A 169 9.23 2.90 10.53
CA HIS A 169 10.60 2.65 10.06
C HIS A 169 11.58 3.79 10.40
N THR A 170 11.52 4.31 11.63
CA THR A 170 12.27 5.51 12.05
C THR A 170 13.78 5.32 12.00
N GLU A 171 14.25 4.07 12.09
CA GLU A 171 15.65 3.67 11.94
C GLU A 171 16.17 3.82 10.50
N ARG A 172 15.27 4.01 9.52
CA ARG A 172 15.57 4.07 8.08
C ARG A 172 15.13 5.37 7.43
N LEU A 173 13.91 5.80 7.72
CA LEU A 173 13.26 6.95 7.08
C LEU A 173 13.45 8.26 7.86
N GLY A 174 13.97 8.15 9.09
CA GLY A 174 14.16 9.27 10.00
C GLY A 174 13.18 9.28 11.16
N ASP A 175 13.53 10.05 12.18
CA ASP A 175 12.86 10.15 13.48
C ASP A 175 11.84 11.29 13.55
N THR A 176 11.59 12.00 12.44
CA THR A 176 10.59 13.08 12.38
C THR A 176 9.62 12.90 11.22
N ILE A 177 8.43 13.50 11.37
CA ILE A 177 7.37 13.49 10.36
C ILE A 177 7.86 14.11 9.04
N GLU A 178 8.67 15.16 9.10
CA GLU A 178 9.22 15.83 7.92
C GLU A 178 10.21 14.96 7.15
N LYS A 179 11.09 14.24 7.85
CA LYS A 179 12.05 13.31 7.23
C LYS A 179 11.31 12.18 6.52
N ILE A 180 10.32 11.59 7.18
CA ILE A 180 9.50 10.54 6.61
C ILE A 180 8.68 11.06 5.42
N ALA A 181 8.10 12.27 5.54
CA ALA A 181 7.38 12.90 4.44
C ALA A 181 8.28 13.16 3.23
N PHE A 182 9.53 13.56 3.45
CA PHE A 182 10.51 13.78 2.39
C PHE A 182 10.82 12.50 1.61
N GLU A 183 11.03 11.39 2.30
CA GLU A 183 11.21 10.07 1.66
C GLU A 183 9.97 9.65 0.86
N LYS A 184 8.77 9.83 1.42
CA LYS A 184 7.51 9.48 0.73
C LYS A 184 7.23 10.38 -0.48
N ALA A 185 7.55 11.67 -0.39
CA ALA A 185 7.35 12.63 -1.48
C ALA A 185 8.27 12.35 -2.69
N GLY A 186 9.24 11.45 -2.56
CA GLY A 186 10.09 11.01 -3.66
C GLY A 186 9.36 10.28 -4.80
N ILE A 187 8.10 9.87 -4.61
CA ILE A 187 7.26 9.30 -5.68
C ILE A 187 6.57 10.36 -6.55
N VAL A 188 6.66 11.64 -6.18
CA VAL A 188 6.16 12.75 -6.99
C VAL A 188 7.10 12.96 -8.18
N LYS A 189 6.54 12.88 -9.39
CA LYS A 189 7.25 13.04 -10.66
C LYS A 189 6.94 14.37 -11.34
N THR A 190 7.86 14.82 -12.19
CA THR A 190 7.80 16.11 -12.88
C THR A 190 6.51 16.22 -13.72
N GLY A 191 5.74 17.28 -13.51
CA GLY A 191 4.48 17.55 -14.24
C GLY A 191 3.34 16.55 -13.96
N GLY A 192 3.54 15.60 -13.04
CA GLY A 192 2.57 14.56 -12.71
C GLY A 192 1.40 15.05 -11.87
N VAL A 193 0.63 14.10 -11.34
CA VAL A 193 -0.45 14.36 -10.37
C VAL A 193 -0.20 13.59 -9.08
N LEU A 194 -0.33 14.27 -7.96
CA LEU A 194 -0.32 13.68 -6.63
C LEU A 194 -1.72 13.79 -5.99
N VAL A 195 -2.25 12.67 -5.51
CA VAL A 195 -3.37 12.66 -4.57
C VAL A 195 -2.88 12.36 -3.16
N THR A 196 -3.37 13.07 -2.15
CA THR A 196 -2.96 12.80 -0.77
C THR A 196 -4.05 13.03 0.26
N ALA A 197 -4.07 12.19 1.29
CA ALA A 197 -4.92 12.32 2.47
C ALA A 197 -4.12 12.73 3.73
N VAL A 198 -2.94 13.33 3.53
CA VAL A 198 -2.10 13.83 4.64
C VAL A 198 -2.77 15.01 5.34
N ASP A 199 -3.03 14.84 6.63
CA ASP A 199 -3.65 15.81 7.52
C ASP A 199 -2.63 16.60 8.36
N ARG A 200 -1.52 15.95 8.76
CA ARG A 200 -0.41 16.58 9.50
C ARG A 200 0.22 17.71 8.70
N GLU A 201 0.25 18.91 9.28
CA GLU A 201 0.75 20.10 8.58
C GLU A 201 2.26 20.06 8.33
N GLU A 202 3.06 19.41 9.19
CA GLU A 202 4.51 19.31 8.96
C GLU A 202 4.81 18.46 7.72
N ALA A 203 4.14 17.32 7.57
CA ALA A 203 4.23 16.47 6.38
C ALA A 203 3.68 17.18 5.13
N TRP A 204 2.53 17.85 5.27
CA TRP A 204 1.91 18.57 4.16
C TRP A 204 2.83 19.63 3.57
N ARG A 205 3.54 20.42 4.40
CA ARG A 205 4.48 21.45 3.91
C ARG A 205 5.60 20.84 3.05
N VAL A 206 6.14 19.68 3.46
CA VAL A 206 7.18 18.99 2.71
C VAL A 206 6.64 18.49 1.37
N ILE A 207 5.48 17.85 1.37
CA ILE A 207 4.84 17.32 0.17
C ILE A 207 4.47 18.44 -0.81
N LEU A 208 3.88 19.53 -0.32
CA LEU A 208 3.52 20.69 -1.14
C LEU A 208 4.75 21.36 -1.75
N LYS A 209 5.84 21.48 -0.98
CA LYS A 209 7.11 21.99 -1.50
C LYS A 209 7.61 21.12 -2.65
N ARG A 210 7.61 19.79 -2.46
CA ARG A 210 8.03 18.83 -3.49
C ARG A 210 7.16 18.93 -4.75
N CYS A 211 5.83 19.04 -4.60
CA CYS A 211 4.93 19.20 -5.76
C CYS A 211 5.23 20.48 -6.54
N ARG A 212 5.53 21.59 -5.84
CA ARG A 212 5.92 22.86 -6.50
C ARG A 212 7.24 22.74 -7.24
N GLU A 213 8.25 22.09 -6.65
CA GLU A 213 9.56 21.86 -7.28
C GLU A 213 9.43 21.01 -8.55
N GLU A 214 8.55 20.01 -8.53
CA GLU A 214 8.30 19.12 -9.67
C GLU A 214 7.26 19.67 -10.66
N GLY A 215 6.63 20.82 -10.38
CA GLY A 215 5.50 21.31 -11.16
C GLY A 215 4.33 20.33 -11.20
N ALA A 216 4.19 19.48 -10.19
CA ALA A 216 3.14 18.48 -10.07
C ALA A 216 1.85 19.11 -9.53
N GLU A 217 0.73 18.68 -10.10
CA GLU A 217 -0.59 19.01 -9.60
C GLU A 217 -0.88 18.22 -8.32
N VAL A 218 -1.51 18.84 -7.32
CA VAL A 218 -1.77 18.20 -6.03
C VAL A 218 -3.23 18.31 -5.58
N TRP A 219 -3.84 17.16 -5.31
CA TRP A 219 -5.20 17.01 -4.80
C TRP A 219 -5.11 16.56 -3.34
N ARG A 220 -5.33 17.48 -2.40
CA ARG A 220 -5.37 17.16 -0.97
C ARG A 220 -6.80 16.88 -0.57
N LEU A 221 -7.05 15.71 0.01
CA LEU A 221 -8.32 15.38 0.65
C LEU A 221 -8.42 16.16 1.96
N VAL A 222 -9.41 17.05 2.02
CA VAL A 222 -9.71 17.85 3.21
C VAL A 222 -11.13 17.56 3.68
N GLY A 223 -11.29 17.39 4.99
CA GLY A 223 -12.62 17.24 5.57
C GLY A 223 -13.46 18.50 5.32
N SER A 224 -14.77 18.34 5.13
CA SER A 224 -15.71 19.41 4.74
C SER A 224 -15.72 20.68 5.63
N HIS A 225 -15.16 20.63 6.83
CA HIS A 225 -15.05 21.76 7.77
C HIS A 225 -13.75 22.57 7.58
N ALA A 226 -12.82 22.09 6.77
CA ALA A 226 -11.54 22.74 6.46
C ALA A 226 -11.60 23.39 5.07
N ARG A 227 -12.50 24.36 4.85
CA ARG A 227 -12.33 25.27 3.70
C ARG A 227 -11.08 26.11 3.96
N ARG A 228 -10.08 26.01 3.09
CA ARG A 228 -8.96 26.98 3.04
C ARG A 228 -9.19 27.87 1.82
N PRO A 229 -9.69 29.11 2.00
CA PRO A 229 -10.02 30.01 0.90
C PRO A 229 -8.85 30.32 -0.04
N ASP A 230 -7.60 30.06 0.39
CA ASP A 230 -6.36 30.41 -0.33
C ASP A 230 -5.50 29.17 -0.70
N SER A 231 -6.08 27.96 -0.76
CA SER A 231 -5.28 26.76 -1.03
C SER A 231 -4.95 26.60 -2.52
N PRO A 232 -3.67 26.40 -2.90
CA PRO A 232 -3.26 26.14 -4.28
C PRO A 232 -3.60 24.70 -4.77
N SER A 233 -4.38 23.94 -4.00
CA SER A 233 -4.78 22.56 -4.31
C SER A 233 -6.21 22.49 -4.83
N ALA A 234 -6.48 21.54 -5.73
CA ALA A 234 -7.84 21.12 -6.05
C ALA A 234 -8.39 20.35 -4.83
N ASP A 235 -8.89 21.08 -3.84
CA ASP A 235 -9.41 20.49 -2.61
C ASP A 235 -10.62 19.62 -2.92
N VAL A 236 -10.43 18.29 -2.82
CA VAL A 236 -11.52 17.33 -2.93
C VAL A 236 -12.24 17.28 -1.59
N GLN A 237 -13.49 17.72 -1.58
CA GLN A 237 -14.27 17.79 -0.35
C GLN A 237 -14.72 16.39 0.04
N LEU A 238 -14.32 15.98 1.25
CA LEU A 238 -14.69 14.72 1.85
C LEU A 238 -15.65 14.94 3.02
N ARG A 239 -16.80 14.24 2.98
CA ARG A 239 -17.76 14.21 4.09
C ARG A 239 -18.05 12.78 4.50
N PHE A 240 -17.85 12.45 5.76
CA PHE A 240 -18.30 11.17 6.33
C PHE A 240 -19.78 11.26 6.75
N THR A 241 -20.57 10.22 6.48
CA THR A 241 -21.98 10.12 6.92
C THR A 241 -22.10 9.49 8.31
N ASP A 242 -23.33 9.37 8.83
CA ASP A 242 -23.68 8.83 10.16
C ASP A 242 -22.77 7.70 10.65
N LYS A 243 -22.16 7.91 11.82
CA LYS A 243 -21.18 7.01 12.48
C LYS A 243 -19.92 6.68 11.66
N GLY A 244 -19.64 7.37 10.57
CA GLY A 244 -18.42 7.18 9.78
C GLY A 244 -18.36 5.84 9.02
N SER A 245 -19.51 5.30 8.61
CA SER A 245 -19.59 4.06 7.81
C SER A 245 -19.49 4.28 6.30
N SER A 246 -19.72 5.50 5.84
CA SER A 246 -19.68 5.86 4.43
C SER A 246 -19.11 7.27 4.23
N PHE A 247 -18.71 7.58 2.99
CA PHE A 247 -18.20 8.90 2.63
C PHE A 247 -18.86 9.44 1.36
N SER A 248 -18.86 10.76 1.24
CA SER A 248 -19.20 11.47 0.01
C SER A 248 -17.99 12.27 -0.45
N LEU A 249 -17.73 12.23 -1.74
CA LEU A 249 -16.59 12.86 -2.41
C LEU A 249 -17.10 13.83 -3.45
N HIS A 250 -16.57 15.05 -3.44
CA HIS A 250 -16.87 16.06 -4.43
C HIS A 250 -15.59 16.71 -4.97
N GLY A 251 -15.38 16.60 -6.28
CA GLY A 251 -14.29 17.24 -7.00
C GLY A 251 -14.57 17.27 -8.51
N GLY A 252 -14.39 18.43 -9.15
CA GLY A 252 -14.73 18.62 -10.56
C GLY A 252 -16.23 18.43 -10.84
N GLU A 253 -16.57 17.72 -11.93
CA GLU A 253 -17.95 17.37 -12.30
C GLU A 253 -18.47 16.10 -11.59
N VAL A 254 -17.64 15.45 -10.76
CA VAL A 254 -17.97 14.14 -10.20
C VAL A 254 -18.38 14.24 -8.73
N HIS A 255 -19.54 13.66 -8.46
CA HIS A 255 -20.17 13.61 -7.14
C HIS A 255 -20.43 12.16 -6.74
N MET A 256 -19.73 11.68 -5.73
CA MET A 256 -20.03 10.39 -5.09
C MET A 256 -20.72 10.65 -3.76
N MET A 257 -21.90 10.06 -3.55
CA MET A 257 -22.71 10.29 -2.35
C MET A 257 -22.90 9.00 -1.57
N GLY A 258 -22.59 9.02 -0.28
CA GLY A 258 -22.89 7.93 0.67
C GLY A 258 -22.24 6.58 0.33
N VAL A 259 -21.02 6.58 -0.19
CA VAL A 259 -20.32 5.36 -0.62
C VAL A 259 -19.75 4.64 0.59
N SER A 260 -20.15 3.38 0.76
CA SER A 260 -19.68 2.52 1.85
C SER A 260 -18.59 1.58 1.32
N PRO A 261 -17.37 1.60 1.88
CA PRO A 261 -16.33 0.67 1.48
C PRO A 261 -16.67 -0.78 1.83
N GLY A 262 -16.27 -1.73 0.96
CA GLY A 262 -16.41 -3.17 1.24
C GLY A 262 -15.55 -3.66 2.42
N MET A 263 -14.48 -2.93 2.72
CA MET A 263 -13.56 -3.21 3.82
C MET A 263 -13.98 -2.48 5.10
N LYS A 264 -13.97 -3.18 6.23
CA LYS A 264 -14.39 -2.65 7.53
C LYS A 264 -13.38 -1.66 8.14
N GLY A 265 -13.90 -0.77 8.98
CA GLY A 265 -13.13 0.21 9.73
C GLY A 265 -13.19 1.61 9.12
N ARG A 266 -13.39 2.64 9.95
CA ARG A 266 -13.59 4.03 9.49
C ARG A 266 -12.44 4.57 8.66
N PHE A 267 -11.22 4.12 8.94
CA PHE A 267 -10.01 4.48 8.18
C PHE A 267 -10.06 3.99 6.72
N GLN A 268 -10.90 3.00 6.39
CA GLN A 268 -11.09 2.59 5.00
C GLN A 268 -11.83 3.64 4.18
N ASN A 269 -12.63 4.52 4.79
CA ASN A 269 -13.26 5.61 4.06
C ASN A 269 -12.24 6.60 3.49
N ILE A 270 -11.20 6.96 4.25
CA ILE A 270 -10.16 7.87 3.75
C ILE A 270 -9.29 7.17 2.70
N ASN A 271 -9.00 5.88 2.86
CA ASN A 271 -8.28 5.08 1.86
C ASN A 271 -9.07 4.97 0.54
N ALA A 272 -10.39 4.74 0.63
CA ALA A 272 -11.30 4.67 -0.51
C ALA A 272 -11.50 6.03 -1.18
N ALA A 273 -11.59 7.11 -0.40
CA ALA A 273 -11.65 8.47 -0.91
C ALA A 273 -10.36 8.84 -1.67
N ALA A 274 -9.19 8.46 -1.15
CA ALA A 274 -7.90 8.64 -1.83
C ALA A 274 -7.82 7.85 -3.13
N ALA A 275 -8.31 6.61 -3.13
CA ALA A 275 -8.39 5.81 -4.34
C ALA A 275 -9.33 6.41 -5.39
N ALA A 276 -10.54 6.82 -4.99
CA ALA A 276 -11.50 7.46 -5.88
C ALA A 276 -10.95 8.77 -6.45
N ALA A 277 -10.35 9.63 -5.61
CA ALA A 277 -9.70 10.85 -6.08
C ALA A 277 -8.54 10.58 -7.03
N ALA A 278 -7.74 9.52 -6.80
CA ALA A 278 -6.66 9.11 -7.71
C ALA A 278 -7.20 8.67 -9.06
N VAL A 279 -8.30 7.89 -9.08
CA VAL A 279 -8.96 7.47 -10.31
C VAL A 279 -9.57 8.67 -11.05
N LEU A 280 -10.18 9.62 -10.35
CA LEU A 280 -10.71 10.85 -10.94
C LEU A 280 -9.60 11.70 -11.58
N ALA A 281 -8.45 11.82 -10.92
CA ALA A 281 -7.30 12.53 -11.45
C ALA A 281 -6.75 11.94 -12.76
N MET A 282 -7.10 10.68 -13.09
CA MET A 282 -6.73 10.07 -14.37
C MET A 282 -7.45 10.70 -15.57
N GLU A 283 -8.48 11.53 -15.35
CA GLU A 283 -9.15 12.27 -16.44
C GLU A 283 -8.18 13.20 -17.18
N LYS A 284 -7.15 13.73 -16.51
CA LYS A 284 -6.03 14.47 -17.13
C LYS A 284 -5.34 13.68 -18.25
N TYR A 285 -5.42 12.37 -18.20
CA TYR A 285 -4.84 11.43 -19.16
C TYR A 285 -5.91 10.72 -20.00
N GLU A 286 -7.06 11.37 -20.19
CA GLU A 286 -8.18 10.90 -21.02
C GLU A 286 -8.80 9.57 -20.57
N VAL A 287 -8.63 9.20 -19.29
CA VAL A 287 -9.25 8.02 -18.69
C VAL A 287 -10.44 8.47 -17.85
N ARG A 288 -11.65 8.15 -18.30
CA ARG A 288 -12.90 8.49 -17.61
C ARG A 288 -13.56 7.24 -17.07
N ILE A 289 -13.80 7.22 -15.76
CA ILE A 289 -14.48 6.12 -15.08
C ILE A 289 -15.90 6.55 -14.72
N SER A 290 -16.87 5.67 -14.99
CA SER A 290 -18.27 5.96 -14.66
C SER A 290 -18.48 6.04 -13.14
N PRO A 291 -19.39 6.90 -12.65
CA PRO A 291 -19.74 6.94 -11.22
C PRO A 291 -20.18 5.58 -10.68
N GLN A 292 -20.85 4.77 -11.50
CA GLN A 292 -21.28 3.42 -11.14
C GLN A 292 -20.09 2.49 -10.89
N ALA A 293 -19.08 2.48 -11.78
CA ALA A 293 -17.87 1.67 -11.59
C ALA A 293 -17.09 2.11 -10.35
N MET A 294 -17.02 3.41 -10.06
CA MET A 294 -16.41 3.89 -8.82
C MET A 294 -17.16 3.41 -7.58
N PHE A 295 -18.49 3.52 -7.57
CA PHE A 295 -19.31 3.08 -6.44
C PHE A 295 -19.17 1.58 -6.20
N THR A 296 -19.36 0.77 -7.25
CA THR A 296 -19.26 -0.68 -7.19
C THR A 296 -17.84 -1.12 -6.82
N GLY A 297 -16.81 -0.48 -7.38
CA GLY A 297 -15.41 -0.79 -7.08
C GLY A 297 -15.04 -0.56 -5.62
N VAL A 298 -15.50 0.55 -5.03
CA VAL A 298 -15.31 0.83 -3.60
C VAL A 298 -16.06 -0.19 -2.73
N ALA A 299 -17.28 -0.56 -3.11
CA ALA A 299 -18.08 -1.51 -2.34
C ALA A 299 -17.56 -2.96 -2.43
N ASN A 300 -16.97 -3.36 -3.56
CA ASN A 300 -16.50 -4.72 -3.81
C ASN A 300 -15.03 -4.96 -3.46
N ALA A 301 -14.28 -3.91 -3.12
CA ALA A 301 -12.87 -4.02 -2.79
C ALA A 301 -12.66 -4.92 -1.55
N TYR A 302 -11.66 -5.79 -1.64
CA TYR A 302 -11.33 -6.78 -0.63
C TYR A 302 -9.83 -7.02 -0.59
N ILE A 303 -9.27 -7.07 0.63
CA ILE A 303 -7.88 -7.45 0.87
C ILE A 303 -7.82 -8.39 2.09
N PRO A 304 -7.09 -9.51 2.01
CA PRO A 304 -6.86 -10.37 3.17
C PRO A 304 -6.13 -9.63 4.31
N GLY A 305 -6.37 -10.06 5.55
CA GLY A 305 -5.62 -9.58 6.72
C GLY A 305 -5.91 -8.13 7.15
N ARG A 306 -7.07 -7.59 6.77
CA ARG A 306 -7.56 -6.25 7.20
C ARG A 306 -8.94 -6.36 7.81
N LEU A 307 -8.98 -6.47 9.14
CA LEU A 307 -10.17 -6.72 9.95
C LEU A 307 -11.07 -7.82 9.35
N GLU A 308 -10.42 -8.88 8.86
CA GLU A 308 -11.04 -9.95 8.09
C GLU A 308 -11.67 -10.97 9.03
N LEU A 309 -12.96 -11.27 8.83
CA LEU A 309 -13.68 -12.30 9.57
C LEU A 309 -13.50 -13.66 8.88
N ILE A 310 -12.62 -14.51 9.43
CA ILE A 310 -12.30 -15.83 8.85
C ILE A 310 -13.13 -16.98 9.44
N ARG A 311 -13.83 -16.76 10.55
CA ARG A 311 -14.80 -17.70 11.14
C ARG A 311 -15.88 -16.97 11.92
N ASP A 312 -17.14 -17.41 11.82
CA ASP A 312 -18.26 -16.78 12.54
C ASP A 312 -18.45 -17.34 13.98
N LYS A 313 -18.27 -18.64 14.20
CA LYS A 313 -18.50 -19.28 15.52
C LYS A 313 -17.37 -20.23 15.96
N PRO A 314 -16.62 -19.90 17.03
CA PRO A 314 -16.54 -18.56 17.62
C PRO A 314 -15.93 -17.58 16.60
N LYS A 315 -16.29 -16.29 16.72
CA LYS A 315 -15.80 -15.23 15.82
C LYS A 315 -14.28 -15.20 15.84
N LEU A 316 -13.66 -15.30 14.67
CA LEU A 316 -12.22 -15.19 14.49
C LEU A 316 -11.94 -14.10 13.46
N VAL A 317 -11.25 -13.06 13.91
CA VAL A 317 -10.91 -11.89 13.11
C VAL A 317 -9.39 -11.77 13.06
N ILE A 318 -8.85 -11.48 11.87
CA ILE A 318 -7.42 -11.25 11.67
C ILE A 318 -7.17 -9.82 11.15
N ASP A 319 -6.10 -9.19 11.63
CA ASP A 319 -5.66 -7.87 11.20
C ASP A 319 -4.14 -7.74 11.32
N GLY A 320 -3.54 -6.95 10.41
CA GLY A 320 -2.09 -6.72 10.35
C GLY A 320 -1.60 -5.42 11.00
N ALA A 321 -2.35 -4.83 11.94
CA ALA A 321 -1.92 -3.67 12.71
C ALA A 321 -0.62 -3.99 13.50
N HIS A 322 0.45 -3.26 13.19
CA HIS A 322 1.80 -3.53 13.70
C HIS A 322 2.50 -2.26 14.25
N ASN A 323 1.81 -1.12 14.21
CA ASN A 323 2.30 0.14 14.76
C ASN A 323 1.20 0.83 15.60
N PRO A 324 1.53 1.80 16.46
CA PRO A 324 0.56 2.39 17.39
C PRO A 324 -0.62 3.08 16.71
N ASP A 325 -0.40 3.72 15.56
CA ASP A 325 -1.47 4.37 14.78
C ASP A 325 -2.46 3.34 14.22
N ALA A 326 -1.95 2.26 13.63
CA ALA A 326 -2.76 1.15 13.12
C ALA A 326 -3.51 0.43 14.24
N ALA A 327 -2.87 0.23 15.40
CA ALA A 327 -3.46 -0.41 16.57
C ALA A 327 -4.65 0.40 17.13
N ARG A 328 -4.53 1.73 17.21
CA ARG A 328 -5.66 2.60 17.58
C ARG A 328 -6.81 2.54 16.57
N ALA A 329 -6.47 2.53 15.28
CA ALA A 329 -7.46 2.42 14.22
C ALA A 329 -8.19 1.06 14.29
N LEU A 330 -7.47 -0.02 14.60
CA LEU A 330 -8.02 -1.35 14.82
C LEU A 330 -8.93 -1.39 16.05
N ALA A 331 -8.51 -0.85 17.20
CA ALA A 331 -9.33 -0.82 18.41
C ALA A 331 -10.69 -0.12 18.17
N SER A 332 -10.67 1.05 17.50
CA SER A 332 -11.90 1.74 17.12
C SER A 332 -12.75 0.90 16.17
N ALA A 333 -12.14 0.26 15.17
CA ALA A 333 -12.86 -0.52 14.20
C ALA A 333 -13.48 -1.79 14.80
N VAL A 334 -12.82 -2.43 15.77
CA VAL A 334 -13.37 -3.56 16.51
C VAL A 334 -14.61 -3.14 17.27
N ALA A 335 -14.53 -2.04 18.03
CA ALA A 335 -15.65 -1.49 18.78
C ALA A 335 -16.85 -1.09 17.90
N ASP A 336 -16.58 -0.56 16.70
CA ASP A 336 -17.63 -0.14 15.77
C ASP A 336 -18.32 -1.30 15.04
N ASN A 337 -17.64 -2.44 14.84
CA ASN A 337 -18.09 -3.49 13.93
C ASN A 337 -18.50 -4.81 14.62
N PHE A 338 -18.12 -5.00 15.88
CA PHE A 338 -18.35 -6.27 16.57
C PHE A 338 -18.92 -6.06 17.97
N ASN A 339 -20.02 -6.77 18.23
CA ASN A 339 -20.49 -7.00 19.60
C ASN A 339 -19.92 -8.34 20.09
N TYR A 340 -19.41 -8.34 21.32
CA TYR A 340 -18.82 -9.49 22.00
C TYR A 340 -18.96 -9.35 23.51
N ASP A 341 -19.09 -10.48 24.21
CA ASP A 341 -19.09 -10.53 25.68
C ASP A 341 -17.69 -10.79 26.25
N ASN A 342 -16.80 -11.40 25.46
CA ASN A 342 -15.44 -11.77 25.84
C ASN A 342 -14.52 -11.70 24.61
N LEU A 343 -13.48 -10.88 24.67
CA LEU A 343 -12.47 -10.70 23.63
C LEU A 343 -11.12 -11.31 24.06
N ILE A 344 -10.63 -12.25 23.24
CA ILE A 344 -9.29 -12.81 23.37
C ILE A 344 -8.41 -12.19 22.28
N LEU A 345 -7.44 -11.37 22.69
CA LEU A 345 -6.43 -10.82 21.79
C LEU A 345 -5.28 -11.82 21.67
N VAL A 346 -5.09 -12.40 20.48
CA VAL A 346 -3.89 -13.19 20.16
C VAL A 346 -2.93 -12.29 19.39
N ILE A 347 -1.74 -12.07 19.92
CA ILE A 347 -0.79 -11.10 19.37
C ILE A 347 0.58 -11.74 19.14
N GLY A 348 1.13 -11.53 17.94
CA GLY A 348 2.51 -11.79 17.60
C GLY A 348 3.08 -10.58 16.87
N MET A 349 4.34 -10.24 17.14
CA MET A 349 5.00 -9.05 16.59
C MET A 349 6.38 -9.39 16.05
N LEU A 350 6.89 -8.52 15.18
CA LEU A 350 8.26 -8.60 14.68
C LEU A 350 9.19 -7.74 15.53
N ASP A 351 10.47 -8.11 15.55
CA ASP A 351 11.53 -7.47 16.34
C ASP A 351 11.78 -5.98 16.02
N ASN A 352 11.35 -5.54 14.85
CA ASN A 352 11.48 -4.16 14.38
C ASN A 352 10.28 -3.28 14.73
N HIS A 353 9.33 -3.77 15.54
CA HIS A 353 8.16 -3.03 15.98
C HIS A 353 8.06 -3.02 17.51
N SER A 354 7.75 -1.85 18.10
CA SER A 354 7.57 -1.74 19.55
C SER A 354 6.22 -2.33 19.98
N PRO A 355 6.20 -3.38 20.82
CA PRO A 355 4.96 -3.96 21.31
C PRO A 355 4.20 -3.03 22.23
N ASP A 356 4.90 -2.22 23.04
CA ASP A 356 4.32 -1.32 24.03
C ASP A 356 3.23 -0.41 23.44
N GLY A 357 3.53 0.23 22.31
CA GLY A 357 2.58 1.16 21.69
C GLY A 357 1.37 0.48 21.05
N VAL A 358 1.52 -0.78 20.60
CA VAL A 358 0.43 -1.59 20.06
C VAL A 358 -0.44 -2.13 21.20
N LEU A 359 0.18 -2.69 22.23
CA LEU A 359 -0.49 -3.21 23.43
C LEU A 359 -1.18 -2.10 24.22
N ALA A 360 -0.61 -0.90 24.30
CA ALA A 360 -1.27 0.24 24.93
C ALA A 360 -2.60 0.60 24.25
N ALA A 361 -2.72 0.36 22.94
CA ALA A 361 -3.94 0.64 22.18
C ALA A 361 -4.94 -0.53 22.18
N LEU A 362 -4.46 -1.78 22.09
CA LEU A 362 -5.30 -2.98 21.96
C LEU A 362 -5.58 -3.70 23.27
N GLY A 363 -4.70 -3.57 24.26
CA GLY A 363 -4.84 -4.22 25.56
C GLY A 363 -6.13 -3.84 26.30
N PRO A 364 -6.52 -2.55 26.35
CA PRO A 364 -7.71 -2.12 27.10
C PRO A 364 -9.05 -2.71 26.61
N MET A 365 -9.12 -3.21 25.37
CA MET A 365 -10.35 -3.81 24.83
C MET A 365 -10.45 -5.33 25.06
N ALA A 366 -9.36 -5.99 25.50
CA ALA A 366 -9.27 -7.44 25.59
C ALA A 366 -9.44 -7.93 27.05
N ASP A 367 -10.27 -8.95 27.23
CA ASP A 367 -10.45 -9.64 28.50
C ASP A 367 -9.28 -10.60 28.79
N ARG A 368 -8.65 -11.10 27.72
CA ARG A 368 -7.45 -11.95 27.78
C ARG A 368 -6.52 -11.62 26.64
N ILE A 369 -5.23 -11.61 26.93
CA ILE A 369 -4.17 -11.44 25.92
C ILE A 369 -3.33 -12.71 25.90
N VAL A 370 -3.12 -13.25 24.69
CA VAL A 370 -2.26 -14.40 24.43
C VAL A 370 -1.14 -13.93 23.52
N ALA A 371 0.06 -13.77 24.09
CA ALA A 371 1.27 -13.55 23.31
C ALA A 371 1.66 -14.85 22.60
N THR A 372 2.02 -14.73 21.33
CA THR A 372 2.49 -15.85 20.51
C THR A 372 3.65 -15.41 19.62
N GLN A 373 4.33 -16.39 19.01
CA GLN A 373 5.47 -16.18 18.14
C GLN A 373 5.20 -16.88 16.81
N SER A 374 5.29 -16.13 15.71
CA SER A 374 5.20 -16.72 14.37
C SER A 374 6.49 -17.48 14.04
N THR A 375 6.45 -18.35 13.03
CA THR A 375 7.64 -19.05 12.53
C THR A 375 8.56 -18.16 11.68
N TRP A 376 8.23 -16.87 11.52
CA TRP A 376 9.03 -15.94 10.72
C TRP A 376 10.34 -15.59 11.42
N MET A 377 11.42 -15.46 10.65
CA MET A 377 12.78 -15.28 11.18
C MET A 377 12.99 -14.01 12.03
N LYS A 378 12.11 -13.01 11.89
CA LYS A 378 12.13 -11.75 12.65
C LYS A 378 11.08 -11.68 13.75
N ALA A 379 10.40 -12.79 14.06
CA ALA A 379 9.37 -12.78 15.08
C ALA A 379 9.96 -12.54 16.47
N LEU A 380 9.40 -11.57 17.19
CA LEU A 380 9.75 -11.32 18.58
C LEU A 380 9.32 -12.53 19.45
N PRO A 381 10.13 -12.98 20.41
CA PRO A 381 9.74 -14.08 21.29
C PRO A 381 8.45 -13.79 22.05
N ALA A 382 7.57 -14.79 22.15
CA ALA A 382 6.29 -14.63 22.86
C ALA A 382 6.47 -14.20 24.32
N THR A 383 7.58 -14.62 24.96
CA THR A 383 7.94 -14.23 26.32
C THR A 383 8.28 -12.76 26.46
N GLU A 384 8.84 -12.13 25.42
CA GLU A 384 9.14 -10.69 25.42
C GLU A 384 7.88 -9.86 25.21
N ILE A 385 6.94 -10.33 24.39
CA ILE A 385 5.63 -9.68 24.22
C ILE A 385 4.79 -9.79 25.50
N ALA A 386 4.96 -10.87 26.27
CA ALA A 386 4.19 -11.14 27.49
C ALA A 386 4.72 -10.44 28.75
N ALA A 387 5.99 -10.01 28.74
CA ALA A 387 6.64 -9.31 29.85
C ALA A 387 6.10 -7.88 29.99
#